data_AF-A0A5B9QQI5-F1
#
_entry.id   AF-A0A5B9QQI5-F1
#
_cell.length_a   1.000
_cell.length_b   1.000
_cell.length_c   1.000
_cell.angle_alpha   90.00
_cell.angle_beta   90.00
_cell.angle_gamma   90.00
#
_symmetry.space_group_name_H-M   'P 1'
#
loop_
_entity.id
_entity.type
_entity.pdbx_description
1 polymer ?
#
loop_
_entity_poly.entity_id
_entity_poly.type
_entity_poly.pdbx_seq_one_letter_code
_entity_poly.pdbx_strand_id
1 'polypeptide(L)'
;MTARHLQYESVDDWMAGENVPPGFVSLDNAELRDRYITEYGELRRHLFAKHSATLLPDDQRKLNDGTHPSQSHSFATDAEPYCQLLDSHLRSIGIVPHEVVLGWYHMDRIVLTVYLDDSQVPGDTKPPWLFQGFEVFYVPRSDECTKEQ
;
A
#
# COMPACT_ATOMS: atom_id res chain seq x y z
N MET A 1 -5.87 -27.16 -1.59
CA MET A 1 -6.82 -26.28 -0.90
C MET A 1 -6.17 -24.91 -0.81
N THR A 2 -6.83 -23.85 -1.24
CA THR A 2 -6.33 -22.48 -1.07
C THR A 2 -6.41 -22.11 0.41
N ALA A 3 -5.36 -21.53 0.98
CA ALA A 3 -5.37 -21.11 2.39
C ALA A 3 -6.51 -20.11 2.66
N ARG A 4 -7.15 -20.21 3.83
CA ARG A 4 -8.37 -19.44 4.16
C ARG A 4 -8.14 -17.93 4.07
N HIS A 5 -7.01 -17.45 4.61
CA HIS A 5 -6.67 -16.02 4.63
C HIS A 5 -6.51 -15.43 3.22
N LEU A 6 -6.27 -16.24 2.18
CA LEU A 6 -6.16 -15.77 0.79
C LEU A 6 -7.51 -15.48 0.12
N GLN A 7 -8.62 -15.77 0.79
CA GLN A 7 -9.97 -15.53 0.26
C GLN A 7 -10.44 -14.08 0.47
N TYR A 8 -9.75 -13.32 1.31
CA TYR A 8 -10.12 -11.93 1.61
C TYR A 8 -9.60 -10.98 0.53
N GLU A 9 -10.38 -9.94 0.24
CA GLU A 9 -10.05 -8.91 -0.76
C GLU A 9 -9.26 -7.74 -0.17
N SER A 10 -9.10 -7.69 1.15
CA SER A 10 -8.25 -6.74 1.85
C SER A 10 -7.70 -7.32 3.15
N VAL A 11 -6.62 -6.70 3.66
CA VAL A 11 -6.05 -7.04 4.98
C VAL A 11 -7.09 -6.79 6.08
N ASP A 12 -7.83 -5.67 6.01
CA ASP A 12 -8.83 -5.33 7.02
C ASP A 12 -9.95 -6.37 7.09
N ASP A 13 -10.41 -6.86 5.93
CA ASP A 13 -11.45 -7.89 5.87
C ASP A 13 -10.93 -9.22 6.44
N TRP A 14 -9.66 -9.57 6.21
CA TRP A 14 -9.02 -10.73 6.84
C TRP A 14 -8.93 -10.56 8.35
N MET A 15 -8.47 -9.39 8.83
CA MET A 15 -8.36 -9.12 10.26
C MET A 15 -9.72 -9.21 10.95
N ALA A 16 -10.75 -8.62 10.36
CA ALA A 16 -12.11 -8.70 10.88
C ALA A 16 -12.67 -10.15 10.80
N GLY A 17 -12.48 -10.83 9.67
CA GLY A 17 -13.05 -12.16 9.42
C GLY A 17 -12.40 -13.28 10.22
N GLU A 18 -11.12 -13.14 10.59
CA GLU A 18 -10.38 -14.10 11.40
C GLU A 18 -10.14 -13.64 12.84
N ASN A 19 -10.71 -12.49 13.24
CA ASN A 19 -10.54 -11.88 14.57
C ASN A 19 -9.05 -11.65 14.94
N VAL A 20 -8.27 -11.22 13.96
CA VAL A 20 -6.87 -10.86 14.16
C VAL A 20 -6.82 -9.52 14.91
N PRO A 21 -6.18 -9.45 16.08
CA PRO A 21 -6.16 -8.22 16.86
C PRO A 21 -5.31 -7.14 16.17
N PRO A 22 -5.68 -5.85 16.28
CA PRO A 22 -4.78 -4.75 15.97
C PRO A 22 -3.47 -4.90 16.74
N GLY A 23 -2.34 -4.71 16.07
CA GLY A 23 -1.02 -4.91 16.69
C GLY A 23 -0.64 -6.37 16.91
N PHE A 24 -1.17 -7.31 16.12
CA PHE A 24 -0.86 -8.74 16.22
C PHE A 24 0.65 -9.06 16.22
N VAL A 25 1.48 -8.19 15.63
CA VAL A 25 2.94 -8.28 15.62
C VAL A 25 3.57 -8.21 17.01
N SER A 26 2.86 -7.69 18.00
CA SER A 26 3.32 -7.54 19.39
C SER A 26 2.65 -8.54 20.35
N LEU A 27 2.00 -9.58 19.83
CA LEU A 27 1.38 -10.61 20.68
C LEU A 27 2.44 -11.41 21.45
N ASP A 28 2.15 -11.64 22.74
CA ASP A 28 2.98 -12.46 23.64
C ASP A 28 3.03 -13.93 23.20
N ASN A 29 1.93 -14.45 22.64
CA ASN A 29 1.88 -15.80 22.11
C ASN A 29 2.66 -15.87 20.78
N ALA A 30 3.89 -16.39 20.86
CA ALA A 30 4.81 -16.47 19.72
C ALA A 30 4.25 -17.29 18.55
N GLU A 31 3.67 -18.46 18.81
CA GLU A 31 3.12 -19.31 17.73
C GLU A 31 1.98 -18.61 16.99
N LEU A 32 1.09 -17.96 17.73
CA LEU A 32 -0.03 -17.23 17.15
C LEU A 32 0.42 -15.98 16.39
N ARG A 33 1.38 -15.24 16.96
CA ARG A 33 2.01 -14.08 16.31
C ARG A 33 2.65 -14.48 14.99
N ASP A 34 3.48 -15.53 15.00
CA ASP A 34 4.23 -15.96 13.83
C ASP A 34 3.27 -16.44 12.74
N ARG A 35 2.19 -17.15 13.11
CA ARG A 35 1.11 -17.48 12.16
C ARG A 35 0.52 -16.24 11.51
N TYR A 36 0.10 -15.24 12.28
CA TYR A 36 -0.50 -14.02 11.72
C TYR A 36 0.48 -13.22 10.85
N ILE A 37 1.76 -13.18 11.21
CA ILE A 37 2.80 -12.56 10.38
C ILE A 37 2.92 -13.29 9.04
N THR A 38 2.95 -14.63 9.05
CA THR A 38 2.99 -15.42 7.82
C THR A 38 1.76 -15.19 6.95
N GLU A 39 0.57 -15.31 7.53
CA GLU A 39 -0.70 -15.12 6.81
C GLU A 39 -0.84 -13.71 6.24
N TYR A 40 -0.44 -12.69 7.01
CA TYR A 40 -0.38 -11.30 6.55
C TYR A 40 0.53 -11.14 5.34
N GLY A 41 1.74 -11.70 5.40
CA GLY A 41 2.69 -11.65 4.28
C GLY A 41 2.20 -12.40 3.04
N GLU A 42 1.57 -13.56 3.22
CA GLU A 42 0.98 -14.35 2.14
C GLU A 42 -0.19 -13.62 1.47
N LEU A 43 -1.10 -13.06 2.27
CA LEU A 43 -2.23 -12.26 1.78
C LEU A 43 -1.75 -11.03 1.00
N ARG A 44 -0.80 -10.26 1.53
CA ARG A 44 -0.26 -9.09 0.82
C ARG A 44 0.34 -9.45 -0.52
N ARG A 45 1.14 -10.52 -0.60
CA ARG A 45 1.70 -11.01 -1.88
C ARG A 45 0.59 -11.43 -2.85
N HIS A 46 -0.45 -12.11 -2.35
CA HIS A 46 -1.56 -12.55 -3.17
C HIS A 46 -2.35 -11.37 -3.75
N LEU A 47 -2.69 -10.38 -2.92
CA LEU A 47 -3.40 -9.20 -3.36
C LEU A 47 -2.55 -8.35 -4.32
N PHE A 48 -1.23 -8.25 -4.08
CA PHE A 48 -0.31 -7.59 -5.02
C PHE A 48 -0.29 -8.29 -6.38
N ALA A 49 -0.25 -9.63 -6.41
CA ALA A 49 -0.31 -10.39 -7.65
C ALA A 49 -1.64 -10.18 -8.39
N LYS A 50 -2.78 -10.18 -7.67
CA LYS A 50 -4.09 -9.87 -8.25
C LYS A 50 -4.11 -8.46 -8.85
N HIS A 51 -3.62 -7.46 -8.14
CA HIS A 51 -3.53 -6.09 -8.64
C HIS A 51 -2.63 -6.01 -9.87
N SER A 52 -1.45 -6.62 -9.83
CA SER A 52 -0.49 -6.62 -10.93
C SER A 52 -1.11 -7.19 -12.21
N ALA A 53 -1.92 -8.23 -12.12
CA ALA A 53 -2.63 -8.81 -13.26
C ALA A 53 -3.67 -7.86 -13.91
N THR A 54 -4.07 -6.78 -13.23
CA THR A 54 -4.99 -5.76 -13.78
C THR A 54 -4.29 -4.61 -14.49
N LEU A 55 -2.96 -4.52 -14.38
CA LEU A 55 -2.17 -3.45 -15.01
C LEU A 55 -2.09 -3.62 -16.52
N LEU A 56 -1.63 -2.58 -17.22
CA LEU A 56 -1.35 -2.68 -18.65
C LEU A 56 -0.26 -3.73 -18.92
N PRO A 57 -0.30 -4.45 -20.06
CA PRO A 57 0.66 -5.51 -20.35
C PRO A 57 2.12 -5.09 -20.25
N ASP A 58 2.43 -3.84 -20.61
CA ASP A 58 3.78 -3.31 -20.52
C ASP A 58 4.26 -3.16 -19.06
N ASP A 59 3.39 -2.72 -18.15
CA ASP A 59 3.74 -2.57 -16.73
C ASP A 59 3.77 -3.93 -16.02
N GLN A 60 2.91 -4.88 -16.42
CA GLN A 60 3.03 -6.28 -16.01
C GLN A 60 4.41 -6.85 -16.37
N ARG A 61 4.85 -6.65 -17.61
CA ARG A 61 6.16 -7.09 -18.08
C ARG A 61 7.28 -6.44 -17.27
N LYS A 62 7.24 -5.11 -17.08
CA LYS A 62 8.25 -4.39 -16.28
C LYS A 62 8.32 -4.91 -14.84
N LEU A 63 7.19 -5.22 -14.21
CA LEU A 63 7.15 -5.79 -12.86
C LEU A 63 7.81 -7.17 -12.82
N ASN A 64 7.50 -8.02 -13.79
CA ASN A 64 8.09 -9.36 -13.88
C ASN A 64 9.61 -9.32 -14.14
N ASP A 65 10.05 -8.36 -14.96
CA ASP A 65 11.47 -8.19 -15.32
C ASP A 65 12.26 -7.37 -14.28
N GLY A 66 11.60 -6.88 -13.21
CA GLY A 66 12.24 -6.05 -12.18
C GLY A 66 12.64 -4.64 -12.64
N THR A 67 12.11 -4.18 -13.78
CA THR A 67 12.40 -2.87 -14.39
C THR A 67 11.29 -1.84 -14.16
N HIS A 68 10.25 -2.21 -13.42
CA HIS A 68 9.19 -1.29 -13.06
C HIS A 68 9.71 -0.25 -12.07
N PRO A 69 9.31 1.04 -12.17
CA PRO A 69 9.82 2.09 -11.28
C PRO A 69 9.61 1.83 -9.78
N SER A 70 8.59 1.05 -9.41
CA SER A 70 8.37 0.66 -8.00
C SER A 70 9.40 -0.32 -7.43
N GLN A 71 10.22 -0.98 -8.27
CA GLN A 71 11.09 -2.09 -7.85
C GLN A 71 12.46 -1.65 -7.34
N SER A 72 12.94 -0.45 -7.67
CA SER A 72 14.28 0.02 -7.32
C SER A 72 14.35 1.54 -7.19
N HIS A 73 15.09 2.04 -6.20
CA HIS A 73 15.39 3.46 -6.03
C HIS A 73 16.12 4.07 -7.23
N SER A 74 16.81 3.26 -8.04
CA SER A 74 17.44 3.70 -9.28
C SER A 74 16.46 4.29 -10.30
N PHE A 75 15.16 4.01 -10.15
CA PHE A 75 14.10 4.48 -11.04
C PHE A 75 13.29 5.65 -10.44
N ALA A 76 13.83 6.36 -9.44
CA ALA A 76 13.12 7.44 -8.76
C ALA A 76 12.55 8.50 -9.72
N THR A 77 13.35 8.97 -10.67
CA THR A 77 12.90 9.95 -11.69
C THR A 77 11.73 9.41 -12.52
N ASP A 78 11.75 8.12 -12.85
CA ASP A 78 10.66 7.49 -13.61
C ASP A 78 9.41 7.23 -12.74
N ALA A 79 9.56 7.24 -11.41
CA ALA A 79 8.47 7.08 -10.46
C ALA A 79 7.74 8.39 -10.13
N GLU A 80 8.41 9.55 -10.23
CA GLU A 80 7.82 10.87 -9.91
C GLU A 80 6.47 11.16 -10.61
N PRO A 81 6.27 10.83 -11.90
CA PRO A 81 4.98 11.06 -12.56
C PRO A 81 3.81 10.33 -11.90
N TYR A 82 4.05 9.22 -11.20
CA TYR A 82 3.01 8.45 -10.53
C TYR A 82 2.44 9.17 -9.31
N CYS A 83 3.18 10.09 -8.69
CA CYS A 83 2.64 10.94 -7.62
C CYS A 83 1.49 11.82 -8.11
N GLN A 84 1.67 12.46 -9.28
CA GLN A 84 0.65 13.31 -9.89
C GLN A 84 -0.55 12.50 -10.39
N LEU A 85 -0.31 11.30 -10.93
CA LEU A 85 -1.37 10.37 -11.32
C LEU A 85 -2.19 9.91 -10.11
N LEU A 86 -1.53 9.58 -9.00
CA LEU A 86 -2.21 9.19 -7.77
C LEU A 86 -2.99 10.36 -7.17
N ASP A 87 -2.42 11.56 -7.10
CA ASP A 87 -3.13 12.77 -6.65
C ASP A 87 -4.41 13.01 -7.48
N SER A 88 -4.29 12.95 -8.81
CA SER A 88 -5.44 13.10 -9.72
C SER A 88 -6.50 12.02 -9.50
N HIS A 89 -6.07 10.77 -9.31
CA HIS A 89 -6.97 9.64 -9.05
C HIS A 89 -7.71 9.82 -7.71
N LEU A 90 -6.99 10.12 -6.63
CA LEU A 90 -7.56 10.36 -5.30
C LEU A 90 -8.60 11.47 -5.36
N ARG A 91 -8.28 12.59 -6.00
CA ARG A 91 -9.23 13.70 -6.18
C ARG A 91 -10.48 13.28 -6.94
N SER A 92 -10.33 12.45 -7.97
CA SER A 92 -11.48 11.93 -8.75
C SER A 92 -12.44 11.05 -7.93
N ILE A 93 -11.94 10.40 -6.87
CA ILE A 93 -12.76 9.59 -5.95
C ILE A 93 -13.14 10.35 -4.68
N GLY A 94 -12.94 11.67 -4.66
CA GLY A 94 -13.34 12.56 -3.57
C GLY A 94 -12.37 12.65 -2.40
N ILE A 95 -11.16 12.10 -2.53
CA ILE A 95 -10.09 12.21 -1.54
C ILE A 95 -9.17 13.34 -1.96
N VAL A 96 -9.01 14.36 -1.11
CA VAL A 96 -8.21 15.54 -1.42
C VAL A 96 -6.92 15.50 -0.61
N PRO A 97 -5.84 14.87 -1.11
CA PRO A 97 -4.58 14.86 -0.38
C PRO A 97 -3.96 16.26 -0.34
N HIS A 98 -3.20 16.52 0.71
CA HIS A 98 -2.34 17.71 0.79
C HIS A 98 -1.13 17.55 -0.14
N GLU A 99 -0.54 16.36 -0.13
CA GLU A 99 0.67 16.06 -0.87
C GLU A 99 0.75 14.56 -1.17
N VAL A 100 1.33 14.23 -2.33
CA VAL A 100 1.70 12.87 -2.71
C VAL A 100 3.18 12.89 -3.10
N VAL A 101 3.98 12.09 -2.42
CA VAL A 101 5.43 12.03 -2.62
C VAL A 101 5.90 10.58 -2.79
N LEU A 102 7.11 10.43 -3.31
CA LEU A 102 7.80 9.14 -3.26
C LEU A 102 8.25 8.87 -1.82
N GLY A 103 7.88 7.70 -1.31
CA GLY A 103 8.41 7.13 -0.09
C GLY A 103 9.39 6.02 -0.39
N TRP A 104 10.18 5.67 0.62
CA TRP A 104 11.18 4.61 0.54
C TRP A 104 10.87 3.56 1.59
N TYR A 105 10.63 2.33 1.15
CA TYR A 105 10.36 1.20 2.03
C TYR A 105 11.47 0.16 1.87
N HIS A 106 11.72 -0.63 2.93
CA HIS A 106 12.81 -1.60 3.05
C HIS A 106 13.28 -2.25 1.73
N MET A 107 14.61 -2.44 1.59
CA MET A 107 15.22 -3.18 0.47
C MET A 107 14.93 -2.56 -0.91
N ASP A 108 15.24 -1.27 -1.07
CA ASP A 108 15.29 -0.55 -2.35
C ASP A 108 13.98 -0.32 -3.11
N ARG A 109 12.80 -0.56 -2.51
CA ARG A 109 11.53 -0.32 -3.21
C ARG A 109 11.02 1.11 -3.04
N ILE A 110 10.41 1.62 -4.11
CA ILE A 110 9.72 2.91 -4.12
C ILE A 110 8.25 2.67 -3.80
N VAL A 111 7.73 3.45 -2.87
CA VAL A 111 6.31 3.48 -2.50
C VAL A 111 5.75 4.89 -2.74
N LEU A 112 4.44 5.04 -2.76
CA LEU A 112 3.79 6.35 -2.82
C LEU A 112 3.27 6.69 -1.43
N THR A 113 3.70 7.83 -0.89
CA THR A 113 3.24 8.33 0.41
C THR A 113 2.28 9.46 0.17
N VAL A 114 1.09 9.36 0.75
CA VAL A 114 0.02 10.34 0.65
C VAL A 114 -0.18 10.96 2.03
N TYR A 115 0.00 12.28 2.10
CA TYR A 115 -0.32 13.07 3.28
C TYR A 115 -1.74 13.60 3.15
N LEU A 116 -2.61 13.19 4.08
CA LEU A 116 -3.98 13.67 4.16
C LEU A 116 -4.41 13.82 5.62
N ASP A 117 -5.49 14.57 5.82
CA ASP A 117 -6.23 14.60 7.08
C ASP A 117 -7.28 13.48 7.05
N ASP A 118 -7.32 12.64 8.09
CA ASP A 118 -8.25 11.49 8.18
C ASP A 118 -9.72 11.92 8.04
N SER A 119 -10.06 13.16 8.40
CA SER A 119 -11.41 13.73 8.22
C SER A 119 -11.82 13.91 6.75
N GLN A 120 -10.88 13.80 5.82
CA GLN A 120 -11.09 14.01 4.38
C GLN A 120 -11.31 12.70 3.60
N VAL A 121 -11.27 11.54 4.26
CA VAL A 121 -11.64 10.26 3.63
C VAL A 121 -13.16 10.09 3.73
N PRO A 122 -13.89 10.05 2.61
CA PRO A 122 -15.32 9.75 2.65
C PRO A 122 -15.53 8.38 3.31
N GLY A 123 -16.48 8.26 4.24
CA GLY A 123 -16.68 7.03 5.02
C GLY A 123 -16.98 5.76 4.20
N ASP A 124 -17.49 5.94 2.97
CA ASP A 124 -17.77 4.85 2.03
C ASP A 124 -16.63 4.57 1.03
N THR A 125 -15.58 5.40 1.02
CA THR A 125 -14.45 5.28 0.09
C THR A 125 -13.25 4.66 0.80
N LYS A 126 -12.88 3.43 0.43
CA LYS A 126 -11.61 2.84 0.85
C LYS A 126 -10.49 3.36 -0.06
N PRO A 127 -9.51 4.12 0.46
CA PRO A 127 -8.39 4.58 -0.34
C PRO A 127 -7.56 3.38 -0.86
N PRO A 128 -7.04 3.44 -2.10
CA PRO A 128 -6.29 2.31 -2.66
C PRO A 128 -4.95 2.13 -1.95
N TRP A 129 -4.66 0.94 -1.45
CA TRP A 129 -3.34 0.61 -0.89
C TRP A 129 -2.34 0.14 -1.96
N LEU A 130 -2.81 -0.11 -3.18
CA LEU A 130 -1.99 -0.38 -4.37
C LEU A 130 -2.42 0.53 -5.53
N PHE A 131 -1.45 1.11 -6.23
CA PHE A 131 -1.68 1.96 -7.39
C PHE A 131 -0.59 1.79 -8.44
N GLN A 132 -0.96 1.36 -9.64
CA GLN A 132 -0.02 1.21 -10.77
C GLN A 132 1.26 0.43 -10.41
N GLY A 133 1.13 -0.63 -9.61
CA GLY A 133 2.29 -1.43 -9.17
C GLY A 133 3.10 -0.84 -8.01
N PHE A 134 2.67 0.29 -7.41
CA PHE A 134 3.20 0.85 -6.17
C PHE A 134 2.33 0.47 -4.98
N GLU A 135 2.95 0.29 -3.82
CA GLU A 135 2.25 0.36 -2.54
C GLU A 135 1.99 1.81 -2.17
N VAL A 136 0.83 2.08 -1.59
CA VAL A 136 0.42 3.41 -1.16
C VAL A 136 0.29 3.46 0.36
N PHE A 137 0.98 4.39 0.98
CA PHE A 137 0.96 4.64 2.42
C PHE A 137 0.25 5.95 2.70
N TYR A 138 -0.70 5.90 3.61
CA TYR A 138 -1.44 7.07 4.06
C TYR A 138 -0.91 7.51 5.41
N VAL A 139 -0.43 8.75 5.47
CA VAL A 139 0.15 9.33 6.69
C VAL A 139 -0.73 10.49 7.11
N PRO A 140 -1.31 10.44 8.32
CA PRO A 140 -1.99 11.60 8.88
C PRO A 140 -0.99 12.74 8.98
N ARG A 141 -1.34 13.91 8.46
CA ARG A 141 -0.54 15.09 8.73
C ARG A 141 -0.73 15.45 10.21
N SER A 142 0.25 15.14 11.05
CA SER A 142 0.38 15.86 12.31
C SER A 142 0.75 17.30 11.96
N ASP A 143 0.15 18.29 12.62
CA ASP A 143 0.45 19.72 12.42
C ASP A 143 1.92 20.11 12.76
N GLU A 144 2.79 19.15 13.05
CA GLU A 144 4.22 19.32 13.26
C GLU A 144 5.02 19.14 11.96
N CYS A 145 4.74 19.99 10.97
CA CYS A 145 5.79 20.43 10.04
C CYS A 145 5.92 21.95 10.17
N THR A 146 6.31 22.39 11.36
CA THR A 146 6.92 23.70 11.57
C THR A 146 8.26 23.44 12.25
N LYS A 147 9.35 24.00 11.68
CA LYS A 147 10.78 23.97 12.07
C LYS A 147 11.57 22.87 11.34
N GLU A 148 12.62 23.11 10.56
CA GLU A 148 13.54 24.25 10.33
C GLU A 148 14.00 24.17 8.85
N GLN A 149 13.89 25.25 8.06
CA GLN A 149 15.00 26.11 7.62
C GLN A 149 16.28 25.39 7.19
#